data_AF-A0A927MJN0-F1
#
_entry.id   AF-A0A927MJN0-F1
#
_cell.length_a   1.000
_cell.length_b   1.000
_cell.length_c   1.000
_cell.angle_alpha   90.00
_cell.angle_beta   90.00
_cell.angle_gamma   90.00
#
_symmetry.space_group_name_H-M   'P 1'
#
loop_
_entity.id
_entity.type
_entity.pdbx_description
1 polymer ?
#
loop_
_entity_poly.entity_id
_entity_poly.type
_entity_poly.pdbx_seq_one_letter_code
_entity_poly.pdbx_strand_id
1 'polypeptide(L)'
;MRKDNSEFKTSFSSEAGSFIQNKDYFAYMELDDVACWVVVKGLDSDQEVKSAELAVKGILEKFIEKPSMSRLRIKKYIKNAQEILQVQSLRVRLKASIVMVVSDYSRMICAVAGNSRFYQFRNGRLFYKSNDQSLAQGLADKFGFSVDINRHEERNNLFNYLGKPNDFQPFVSKKLKLMDGDVLLLCTSGIWEEVSEIEMADALEGIKESEQYTDILEEVLLSRQKRIINNYTMVSIFADKIYQENKKKKLKYIKIIAVSLFLVLLIGGSTIYYKVKEAKKIAEVTAEMFDHEKTGNLYFQDGNYEGALKEYSEGRNAAKKAKNPIHRNLLAKKLRISQLIIDGDKEAKEENFSESVSKYEKAKGEGKLIRDFGTEVIEQRITNMDAVVQIGESVKEGDFRFEAEDYNGALSIYKKARKKALDISYSGESNIKLKMEEAEEKIAELKKEQQELKAEILEKNGDRSYDRQDFAKAIDSYTLAQEIFQETDLLAKVLSIERKIMNAKDKLNPPPRIEPVAPPIAPVIAPDTTPTFAPATEPVEENQLSDDGT
;
A
#
# COMPACT_ATOMS: atom_id res chain seq x y z
N MET A 1 -11.56 -52.92 -29.29
CA MET A 1 -12.03 -51.53 -29.51
C MET A 1 -13.54 -51.46 -29.29
N ARG A 2 -14.25 -50.36 -29.63
CA ARG A 2 -15.70 -50.28 -29.40
C ARG A 2 -16.48 -51.26 -30.27
N LYS A 3 -16.10 -51.38 -31.55
CA LYS A 3 -16.69 -52.30 -32.54
C LYS A 3 -16.72 -53.74 -32.01
N ASP A 4 -15.59 -54.28 -31.54
CA ASP A 4 -15.50 -55.66 -31.02
C ASP A 4 -16.35 -55.92 -29.76
N ASN A 5 -16.79 -54.85 -29.08
CA ASN A 5 -17.63 -54.92 -27.88
C ASN A 5 -19.09 -54.56 -28.17
N SER A 6 -19.47 -54.55 -29.45
CA SER A 6 -20.80 -54.29 -29.97
C SER A 6 -21.12 -55.24 -31.11
N GLU A 7 -22.39 -55.38 -31.44
CA GLU A 7 -22.88 -56.23 -32.53
C GLU A 7 -23.91 -55.43 -33.32
N PHE A 8 -23.56 -55.10 -34.56
CA PHE A 8 -24.38 -54.36 -35.50
C PHE A 8 -24.50 -55.20 -36.77
N LYS A 9 -25.73 -55.56 -37.16
CA LYS A 9 -26.01 -56.31 -38.39
C LYS A 9 -26.66 -55.38 -39.41
N THR A 10 -26.03 -55.22 -40.57
CA THR A 10 -26.50 -54.32 -41.63
C THR A 10 -27.00 -55.14 -42.82
N SER A 11 -28.24 -54.90 -43.24
CA SER A 11 -28.85 -55.44 -44.47
C SER A 11 -29.48 -54.31 -45.27
N PHE A 12 -29.60 -54.48 -46.59
CA PHE A 12 -30.19 -53.47 -47.46
C PHE A 12 -30.84 -54.10 -48.70
N SER A 13 -31.84 -53.42 -49.24
CA SER A 13 -32.41 -53.67 -50.58
C SER A 13 -32.40 -52.37 -51.36
N SER A 14 -32.01 -52.43 -52.64
CA SER A 14 -31.82 -51.24 -53.48
C SER A 14 -32.05 -51.54 -54.96
N GLU A 15 -33.25 -51.24 -55.44
CA GLU A 15 -33.70 -51.64 -56.77
C GLU A 15 -34.06 -50.46 -57.67
N ALA A 16 -33.93 -50.70 -58.98
CA ALA A 16 -34.30 -49.72 -59.98
C ALA A 16 -35.84 -49.56 -60.12
N GLY A 17 -36.62 -50.52 -59.61
CA GLY A 17 -38.07 -50.57 -59.79
C GLY A 17 -38.42 -50.74 -61.28
N SER A 18 -39.35 -49.93 -61.77
CA SER A 18 -39.76 -49.95 -63.20
C SER A 18 -38.82 -49.17 -64.12
N PHE A 19 -37.72 -48.61 -63.60
CA PHE A 19 -36.79 -47.76 -64.35
C PHE A 19 -35.55 -48.52 -64.82
N ILE A 20 -34.90 -48.05 -65.89
CA ILE A 20 -33.71 -48.68 -66.46
C ILE A 20 -32.50 -48.60 -65.52
N GLN A 21 -32.39 -47.51 -64.76
CA GLN A 21 -31.27 -47.26 -63.86
C GLN A 21 -31.77 -47.02 -62.44
N ASN A 22 -31.06 -47.61 -61.47
CA ASN A 22 -31.21 -47.22 -60.07
C ASN A 22 -30.42 -45.93 -59.81
N LYS A 23 -31.14 -44.85 -59.46
CA LYS A 23 -30.56 -43.56 -59.09
C LYS A 23 -30.32 -43.39 -57.59
N ASP A 24 -30.70 -44.37 -56.79
CA ASP A 24 -30.39 -44.41 -55.38
C ASP A 24 -29.04 -45.14 -55.17
N TYR A 25 -28.33 -44.81 -54.10
CA TYR A 25 -27.05 -45.42 -53.76
C TYR A 25 -26.86 -45.51 -52.26
N PHE A 26 -26.36 -46.65 -51.79
CA PHE A 26 -26.04 -46.92 -50.39
C PHE A 26 -24.58 -47.36 -50.27
N ALA A 27 -23.90 -46.84 -49.26
CA ALA A 27 -22.66 -47.44 -48.76
C ALA A 27 -22.48 -47.17 -47.27
N TYR A 28 -21.66 -47.98 -46.63
CA TYR A 28 -21.34 -47.83 -45.23
C TYR A 28 -19.88 -48.21 -44.93
N MET A 29 -19.42 -47.83 -43.74
CA MET A 29 -18.08 -48.10 -43.22
C MET A 29 -18.17 -48.30 -41.71
N GLU A 30 -17.65 -49.41 -41.21
CA GLU A 30 -17.57 -49.71 -39.77
C GLU A 30 -16.12 -49.80 -39.32
N LEU A 31 -15.63 -48.74 -38.67
CA LEU A 31 -14.29 -48.64 -38.10
C LEU A 31 -14.32 -49.02 -36.61
N ASP A 32 -13.16 -49.19 -36.00
CA ASP A 32 -12.99 -49.65 -34.61
C ASP A 32 -13.80 -48.87 -33.55
N ASP A 33 -13.91 -47.54 -33.71
CA ASP A 33 -14.55 -46.66 -32.74
C ASP A 33 -15.78 -45.92 -33.27
N VAL A 34 -16.00 -45.93 -34.59
CA VAL A 34 -17.12 -45.27 -35.25
C VAL A 34 -17.59 -46.02 -36.49
N ALA A 35 -18.88 -45.95 -36.78
CA ALA A 35 -19.50 -46.47 -37.99
C ALA A 35 -20.28 -45.36 -38.71
N CYS A 36 -20.41 -45.46 -40.03
CA CYS A 36 -21.10 -44.52 -40.89
C CYS A 36 -21.91 -45.24 -41.96
N TRP A 37 -23.21 -44.98 -42.02
CA TRP A 37 -24.13 -45.47 -43.07
C TRP A 37 -24.70 -44.29 -43.83
N VAL A 38 -24.70 -44.36 -45.16
CA VAL A 38 -25.15 -43.26 -46.02
C VAL A 38 -26.04 -43.79 -47.13
N VAL A 39 -27.27 -43.31 -47.19
CA VAL A 39 -28.21 -43.56 -48.29
C VAL A 39 -28.47 -42.24 -49.01
N VAL A 40 -28.33 -42.24 -50.33
CA VAL A 40 -28.59 -41.07 -51.17
C VAL A 40 -29.54 -41.46 -52.30
N LYS A 41 -30.56 -40.64 -52.54
CA LYS A 41 -31.48 -40.70 -53.67
C LYS A 41 -31.13 -39.62 -54.68
N GLY A 42 -30.83 -39.99 -55.92
CA GLY A 42 -30.74 -39.04 -57.03
C GLY A 42 -32.12 -38.45 -57.36
N LEU A 43 -32.18 -37.13 -57.52
CA LEU A 43 -33.41 -36.36 -57.81
C LEU A 43 -33.35 -35.65 -59.17
N ASP A 44 -32.25 -35.80 -59.89
CA ASP A 44 -32.05 -35.19 -61.20
C ASP A 44 -32.37 -36.18 -62.34
N SER A 45 -32.43 -35.63 -63.56
CA SER A 45 -32.72 -36.37 -64.78
C SER A 45 -31.47 -36.86 -65.51
N ASP A 46 -30.26 -36.64 -64.98
CA ASP A 46 -29.01 -37.01 -65.65
C ASP A 46 -28.86 -38.54 -65.74
N GLN A 47 -28.44 -39.05 -66.90
CA GLN A 47 -28.30 -40.49 -67.18
C GLN A 47 -26.83 -40.92 -67.30
N GLU A 48 -25.91 -39.96 -67.42
CA GLU A 48 -24.47 -40.20 -67.51
C GLU A 48 -23.83 -40.14 -66.12
N VAL A 49 -24.26 -39.17 -65.30
CA VAL A 49 -23.68 -38.91 -63.97
C VAL A 49 -24.58 -39.47 -62.87
N LYS A 50 -24.03 -40.39 -62.08
CA LYS A 50 -24.71 -40.97 -60.90
C LYS A 50 -24.53 -40.08 -59.67
N SER A 51 -25.40 -39.07 -59.52
CA SER A 51 -25.35 -38.09 -58.41
C SER A 51 -25.32 -38.74 -57.02
N ALA A 52 -26.09 -39.79 -56.80
CA ALA A 52 -26.13 -40.48 -55.51
C ALA A 52 -24.78 -41.14 -55.17
N GLU A 53 -24.19 -41.83 -56.13
CA GLU A 53 -22.88 -42.47 -55.99
C GLU A 53 -21.77 -41.44 -55.73
N LEU A 54 -21.74 -40.33 -56.49
CA LEU A 54 -20.77 -39.25 -56.28
C LEU A 54 -20.87 -38.63 -54.89
N ALA A 55 -22.09 -38.37 -54.40
CA ALA A 55 -22.31 -37.81 -53.09
C ALA A 55 -21.84 -38.76 -51.97
N VAL A 56 -22.18 -40.05 -52.06
CA VAL A 56 -21.75 -41.06 -51.07
C VAL A 56 -20.23 -41.20 -51.04
N LYS A 57 -19.58 -41.30 -52.21
CA LYS A 57 -18.11 -41.37 -52.31
C LYS A 57 -17.45 -40.16 -51.68
N GLY A 58 -17.93 -38.95 -51.99
CA GLY A 58 -17.41 -37.71 -51.42
C GLY A 58 -17.57 -37.60 -49.90
N ILE A 59 -18.62 -38.16 -49.34
CA ILE A 59 -18.81 -38.22 -47.87
C ILE A 59 -17.86 -39.23 -47.24
N LEU A 60 -17.79 -40.44 -47.78
CA LEU A 60 -16.99 -41.52 -47.20
C LEU A 60 -15.49 -41.24 -47.30
N GLU A 61 -15.02 -40.60 -48.36
CA GLU A 61 -13.63 -40.14 -48.49
C GLU A 61 -13.23 -39.22 -47.31
N LYS A 62 -14.02 -38.17 -47.06
CA LYS A 62 -13.77 -37.26 -45.92
C LYS A 62 -14.01 -37.90 -44.56
N PHE A 63 -14.90 -38.87 -44.48
CA PHE A 63 -15.11 -39.64 -43.27
C PHE A 63 -13.87 -40.48 -42.93
N ILE A 64 -13.29 -41.20 -43.91
CA ILE A 64 -12.08 -42.02 -43.74
C ILE A 64 -10.88 -41.17 -43.34
N GLU A 65 -10.69 -40.00 -43.96
CA GLU A 65 -9.59 -39.08 -43.61
C GLU A 65 -9.62 -38.68 -42.13
N LYS A 66 -10.83 -38.51 -41.56
CA LYS A 66 -10.96 -37.98 -40.20
C LYS A 66 -12.21 -38.48 -39.49
N PRO A 67 -12.33 -39.77 -39.13
CA PRO A 67 -13.56 -40.36 -38.62
C PRO A 67 -14.05 -39.65 -37.36
N SER A 68 -15.35 -39.31 -37.31
CA SER A 68 -15.88 -38.53 -36.18
C SER A 68 -17.39 -38.51 -36.07
N MET A 69 -17.84 -38.56 -34.82
CA MET A 69 -19.22 -38.35 -34.39
C MET A 69 -19.49 -36.90 -33.91
N SER A 70 -18.72 -35.93 -34.40
CA SER A 70 -18.94 -34.50 -34.13
C SER A 70 -19.92 -33.91 -35.13
N ARG A 71 -20.97 -33.21 -34.65
CA ARG A 71 -21.96 -32.53 -35.50
C ARG A 71 -21.32 -31.59 -36.52
N LEU A 72 -20.25 -30.90 -36.12
CA LEU A 72 -19.50 -29.99 -37.01
C LEU A 72 -18.80 -30.76 -38.14
N ARG A 73 -18.23 -31.94 -37.87
CA ARG A 73 -17.56 -32.73 -38.90
C ARG A 73 -18.55 -33.44 -39.82
N ILE A 74 -19.64 -33.97 -39.28
CA ILE A 74 -20.74 -34.55 -40.07
C ILE A 74 -21.28 -33.52 -41.07
N LYS A 75 -21.51 -32.28 -40.62
CA LYS A 75 -21.91 -31.18 -41.51
C LYS A 75 -20.85 -30.91 -42.60
N LYS A 76 -19.56 -31.04 -42.30
CA LYS A 76 -18.47 -30.88 -43.29
C LYS A 76 -18.46 -32.01 -44.32
N TYR A 77 -18.69 -33.26 -43.93
CA TYR A 77 -18.74 -34.38 -44.89
C TYR A 77 -19.87 -34.19 -45.90
N ILE A 78 -21.07 -33.83 -45.43
CA ILE A 78 -22.22 -33.56 -46.31
C ILE A 78 -21.98 -32.32 -47.19
N LYS A 79 -21.32 -31.29 -46.66
CA LYS A 79 -20.91 -30.12 -47.47
C LYS A 79 -19.89 -30.48 -48.56
N ASN A 80 -19.00 -31.43 -48.32
CA ASN A 80 -18.09 -31.91 -49.36
C ASN A 80 -18.86 -32.56 -50.52
N ALA A 81 -19.85 -33.41 -50.24
CA ALA A 81 -20.74 -33.95 -51.28
C ALA A 81 -21.54 -32.86 -52.00
N GLN A 82 -22.00 -31.85 -51.28
CA GLN A 82 -22.66 -30.67 -51.88
C GLN A 82 -21.75 -29.97 -52.89
N GLU A 83 -20.49 -29.71 -52.52
CA GLU A 83 -19.50 -29.06 -53.39
C GLU A 83 -19.19 -29.93 -54.62
N ILE A 84 -19.00 -31.24 -54.44
CA ILE A 84 -18.78 -32.19 -55.54
C ILE A 84 -19.95 -32.15 -56.54
N LEU A 85 -21.20 -32.22 -56.06
CA LEU A 85 -22.36 -32.18 -56.95
C LEU A 85 -22.54 -30.83 -57.65
N GLN A 86 -22.20 -29.72 -57.00
CA GLN A 86 -22.19 -28.40 -57.64
C GLN A 86 -21.15 -28.31 -58.75
N VAL A 87 -19.92 -28.79 -58.51
CA VAL A 87 -18.83 -28.79 -59.50
C VAL A 87 -19.14 -29.70 -60.69
N GLN A 88 -19.75 -30.86 -60.44
CA GLN A 88 -20.11 -31.84 -61.48
C GLN A 88 -21.42 -31.52 -62.21
N SER A 89 -22.15 -30.46 -61.81
CA SER A 89 -23.36 -30.00 -62.49
C SER A 89 -23.04 -29.21 -63.77
N LEU A 90 -22.46 -29.88 -64.77
CA LEU A 90 -22.00 -29.24 -66.01
C LEU A 90 -23.12 -29.00 -67.03
N ARG A 91 -23.96 -30.02 -67.27
CA ARG A 91 -25.03 -29.99 -68.29
C ARG A 91 -26.41 -30.02 -67.65
N VAL A 92 -26.61 -31.00 -66.77
CA VAL A 92 -27.78 -31.11 -65.92
C VAL A 92 -27.35 -30.77 -64.51
N ARG A 93 -28.25 -30.10 -63.80
CA ARG A 93 -28.02 -29.82 -62.39
C ARG A 93 -28.25 -31.08 -61.58
N LEU A 94 -27.18 -31.58 -60.98
CA LEU A 94 -27.21 -32.76 -60.12
C LEU A 94 -27.92 -32.40 -58.81
N LYS A 95 -28.86 -33.26 -58.40
CA LYS A 95 -29.66 -33.05 -57.19
C LYS A 95 -29.81 -34.37 -56.46
N ALA A 96 -29.70 -34.36 -55.15
CA ALA A 96 -29.90 -35.58 -54.38
C ALA A 96 -30.49 -35.33 -53.00
N SER A 97 -31.26 -36.30 -52.50
CA SER A 97 -31.64 -36.38 -51.09
C SER A 97 -30.76 -37.37 -50.36
N ILE A 98 -30.37 -37.06 -49.13
CA ILE A 98 -29.45 -37.85 -48.33
C ILE A 98 -29.99 -38.09 -46.92
N VAL A 99 -29.75 -39.31 -46.42
CA VAL A 99 -29.76 -39.66 -45.00
C VAL A 99 -28.43 -40.32 -44.64
N MET A 100 -27.82 -39.84 -43.57
CA MET A 100 -26.53 -40.30 -43.05
C MET A 100 -26.67 -40.58 -41.56
N VAL A 101 -26.15 -41.72 -41.10
CA VAL A 101 -26.08 -42.06 -39.68
C VAL A 101 -24.63 -42.33 -39.32
N VAL A 102 -24.14 -41.68 -38.28
CA VAL A 102 -22.82 -41.96 -37.70
C VAL A 102 -23.01 -42.43 -36.27
N SER A 103 -22.42 -43.58 -35.93
CA SER A 103 -22.49 -44.20 -34.60
C SER A 103 -21.11 -44.31 -33.99
N ASP A 104 -21.01 -44.19 -32.67
CA ASP A 104 -19.82 -44.56 -31.90
C ASP A 104 -20.03 -45.88 -31.12
N TYR A 105 -20.96 -46.70 -31.64
CA TYR A 105 -21.49 -47.95 -31.09
C TYR A 105 -22.24 -47.82 -29.76
N SER A 106 -22.31 -46.63 -29.15
CA SER A 106 -23.08 -46.36 -27.93
C SER A 106 -24.19 -45.33 -28.16
N ARG A 107 -23.92 -44.39 -29.05
CA ARG A 107 -24.80 -43.30 -29.46
C ARG A 107 -24.67 -43.12 -30.96
N MET A 108 -25.63 -42.43 -31.55
CA MET A 108 -25.58 -42.06 -32.96
C MET A 108 -25.97 -40.60 -33.18
N ILE A 109 -25.64 -40.09 -34.36
CA ILE A 109 -26.15 -38.85 -34.92
C ILE A 109 -26.68 -39.16 -36.31
N CYS A 110 -27.90 -38.71 -36.57
CA CYS A 110 -28.50 -38.71 -37.90
C CYS A 110 -28.32 -37.33 -38.53
N ALA A 111 -28.06 -37.29 -39.83
CA ALA A 111 -28.07 -36.10 -40.63
C ALA A 111 -28.83 -36.33 -41.93
N VAL A 112 -29.69 -35.38 -42.30
CA VAL A 112 -30.53 -35.48 -43.49
C VAL A 112 -30.48 -34.20 -44.31
N ALA A 113 -30.62 -34.36 -45.62
CA ALA A 113 -31.04 -33.27 -46.50
C ALA A 113 -31.99 -33.78 -47.59
N GLY A 114 -33.16 -33.16 -47.71
CA GLY A 114 -34.25 -33.60 -48.58
C GLY A 114 -35.28 -34.46 -47.86
N ASN A 115 -35.76 -35.52 -48.51
CA ASN A 115 -36.85 -36.39 -48.04
C ASN A 115 -36.48 -37.88 -47.95
N SER A 116 -35.20 -38.26 -48.01
CA SER A 116 -34.74 -39.55 -47.50
C SER A 116 -34.82 -39.54 -45.98
N ARG A 117 -35.37 -40.60 -45.39
CA ARG A 117 -35.76 -40.64 -43.98
C ARG A 117 -34.94 -41.61 -43.17
N PHE A 118 -34.85 -41.30 -41.89
CA PHE A 118 -34.29 -42.12 -40.84
C PHE A 118 -35.36 -42.46 -39.81
N TYR A 119 -35.44 -43.73 -39.43
CA TYR A 119 -36.27 -44.23 -38.35
C TYR A 119 -35.41 -45.00 -37.35
N GLN A 120 -35.70 -44.83 -36.06
CA GLN A 120 -35.18 -45.66 -34.98
C GLN A 120 -36.36 -46.33 -34.31
N PHE A 121 -36.37 -47.66 -34.33
CA PHE A 121 -37.32 -48.49 -33.61
C PHE A 121 -36.67 -49.04 -32.36
N ARG A 122 -37.45 -49.11 -31.26
CA ARG A 122 -37.04 -49.69 -29.99
C ARG A 122 -38.16 -50.56 -29.48
N ASN A 123 -37.86 -51.83 -29.21
CA ASN A 123 -38.84 -52.83 -28.78
C ASN A 123 -40.06 -52.86 -29.73
N GLY A 124 -39.82 -52.87 -31.05
CA GLY A 124 -40.87 -52.90 -32.07
C GLY A 124 -41.69 -51.61 -32.22
N ARG A 125 -41.30 -50.50 -31.57
CA ARG A 125 -42.04 -49.22 -31.65
C ARG A 125 -41.17 -48.10 -32.20
N LEU A 126 -41.77 -47.20 -32.97
CA LEU A 126 -41.09 -46.01 -33.48
C LEU A 126 -40.67 -45.09 -32.32
N PHE A 127 -39.36 -44.92 -32.14
CA PHE A 127 -38.76 -44.08 -31.10
C PHE A 127 -38.33 -42.71 -31.64
N TYR A 128 -37.79 -42.69 -32.85
CA TYR A 128 -37.35 -41.45 -33.51
C TYR A 128 -37.55 -41.52 -35.01
N LYS A 129 -37.94 -40.39 -35.62
CA LYS A 129 -38.06 -40.19 -37.06
C LYS A 129 -37.41 -38.87 -37.45
N SER A 130 -36.68 -38.83 -38.56
CA SER A 130 -36.21 -37.56 -39.15
C SER A 130 -37.35 -36.83 -39.86
N ASN A 131 -37.34 -35.51 -39.80
CA ASN A 131 -38.28 -34.68 -40.56
C ASN A 131 -37.75 -34.42 -41.97
N ASP A 132 -38.65 -34.37 -42.95
CA ASP A 132 -38.30 -34.01 -44.32
C ASP A 132 -37.96 -32.52 -44.42
N GLN A 133 -37.14 -32.14 -45.39
CA GLN A 133 -36.91 -30.74 -45.72
C GLN A 133 -37.75 -30.34 -46.95
N SER A 134 -39.05 -30.58 -46.85
CA SER A 134 -40.08 -30.36 -47.88
C SER A 134 -41.08 -29.27 -47.48
N LEU A 135 -41.78 -28.71 -48.47
CA LEU A 135 -42.86 -27.75 -48.25
C LEU A 135 -43.99 -28.38 -47.42
N ALA A 136 -44.36 -29.63 -47.68
CA ALA A 136 -45.35 -30.36 -46.87
C ALA A 136 -44.95 -30.45 -45.39
N GLN A 137 -43.68 -30.75 -45.08
CA GLN A 137 -43.20 -30.72 -43.70
C GLN A 137 -43.31 -29.32 -43.10
N GLY A 138 -42.91 -28.28 -43.83
CA GLY A 138 -43.02 -26.90 -43.34
C GLY A 138 -44.48 -26.47 -43.06
N LEU A 139 -45.43 -26.95 -43.87
CA LEU A 139 -46.87 -26.75 -43.62
C LEU A 139 -47.32 -27.52 -42.37
N ALA A 140 -46.93 -28.79 -42.22
CA ALA A 140 -47.24 -29.58 -41.03
C ALA A 140 -46.66 -28.97 -39.76
N ASP A 141 -45.42 -28.47 -39.80
CA ASP A 141 -44.77 -27.81 -38.67
C ASP A 141 -45.48 -26.51 -38.26
N LYS A 142 -46.10 -25.80 -39.22
CA LYS A 142 -46.83 -24.54 -38.98
C LYS A 142 -48.29 -24.75 -38.54
N PHE A 143 -48.99 -25.71 -39.14
CA PHE A 143 -50.43 -25.92 -38.96
C PHE A 143 -50.78 -27.13 -38.08
N GLY A 144 -49.78 -27.93 -37.67
CA GLY A 144 -49.96 -29.08 -36.79
C GLY A 144 -50.41 -30.35 -37.52
N PHE A 145 -51.03 -31.28 -36.77
CA PHE A 145 -51.37 -32.65 -37.21
C PHE A 145 -52.42 -32.75 -38.32
N SER A 146 -52.92 -31.64 -38.87
CA SER A 146 -53.93 -31.64 -39.94
C SER A 146 -53.37 -32.01 -41.32
N VAL A 147 -52.05 -32.07 -41.47
CA VAL A 147 -51.37 -32.35 -42.74
C VAL A 147 -50.74 -33.75 -42.71
N ASP A 148 -51.31 -34.68 -43.48
CA ASP A 148 -50.67 -35.98 -43.72
C ASP A 148 -49.55 -35.83 -44.76
N ILE A 149 -48.32 -35.70 -44.27
CA ILE A 149 -47.11 -35.49 -45.09
C ILE A 149 -46.90 -36.64 -46.09
N ASN A 150 -47.27 -37.88 -45.71
CA ASN A 150 -47.02 -39.05 -46.55
C ASN A 150 -47.85 -39.03 -47.83
N ARG A 151 -49.01 -38.35 -47.80
CA ARG A 151 -49.95 -38.25 -48.93
C ARG A 151 -50.02 -36.86 -49.56
N HIS A 152 -49.38 -35.86 -48.96
CA HIS A 152 -49.43 -34.49 -49.44
C HIS A 152 -48.78 -34.33 -50.83
N GLU A 153 -49.36 -33.49 -51.69
CA GLU A 153 -48.86 -33.26 -53.06
C GLU A 153 -47.48 -32.58 -53.04
N GLU A 154 -47.30 -31.59 -52.13
CA GLU A 154 -46.04 -30.87 -51.94
C GLU A 154 -44.94 -31.62 -51.17
N ARG A 155 -45.08 -32.94 -50.93
CA ARG A 155 -44.09 -33.73 -50.16
C ARG A 155 -42.73 -33.83 -50.84
N ASN A 156 -42.72 -33.72 -52.18
CA ASN A 156 -41.51 -33.77 -53.00
C ASN A 156 -40.96 -32.39 -53.37
N ASN A 157 -41.61 -31.30 -52.92
CA ASN A 157 -41.12 -29.94 -53.12
C ASN A 157 -40.11 -29.55 -52.03
N LEU A 158 -38.83 -29.83 -52.28
CA LEU A 158 -37.75 -29.72 -51.29
C LEU A 158 -37.15 -28.31 -51.23
N PHE A 159 -37.09 -27.72 -50.03
CA PHE A 159 -36.39 -26.45 -49.82
C PHE A 159 -34.90 -26.64 -49.47
N ASN A 160 -34.49 -27.86 -49.12
CA ASN A 160 -33.08 -28.19 -48.90
C ASN A 160 -32.76 -29.60 -49.38
N TYR A 161 -31.69 -29.74 -50.17
CA TYR A 161 -31.24 -30.96 -50.84
C TYR A 161 -29.80 -30.76 -51.34
N LEU A 162 -29.06 -31.83 -51.62
CA LEU A 162 -27.70 -31.74 -52.17
C LEU A 162 -27.72 -31.23 -53.62
N GLY A 163 -26.80 -30.35 -54.00
CA GLY A 163 -26.79 -29.64 -55.28
C GLY A 163 -27.66 -28.37 -55.31
N LYS A 164 -28.15 -27.90 -54.15
CA LYS A 164 -28.84 -26.59 -54.02
C LYS A 164 -27.86 -25.43 -54.38
N PRO A 165 -28.24 -24.34 -55.10
CA PRO A 165 -27.25 -23.39 -55.61
C PRO A 165 -26.74 -22.44 -54.51
N ASN A 166 -27.51 -22.23 -53.44
CA ASN A 166 -27.21 -21.37 -52.30
C ASN A 166 -27.93 -21.89 -51.03
N ASP A 167 -27.48 -21.47 -49.84
CA ASP A 167 -28.13 -21.75 -48.55
C ASP A 167 -28.44 -23.23 -48.28
N PHE A 168 -27.46 -24.10 -48.59
CA PHE A 168 -27.54 -25.50 -48.23
C PHE A 168 -27.29 -25.69 -46.72
N GLN A 169 -28.32 -26.14 -46.00
CA GLN A 169 -28.27 -26.36 -44.56
C GLN A 169 -28.82 -27.75 -44.20
N PRO A 170 -27.97 -28.80 -44.19
CA PRO A 170 -28.40 -30.13 -43.78
C PRO A 170 -28.77 -30.12 -42.31
N PHE A 171 -29.82 -30.86 -41.96
CA PHE A 171 -30.16 -31.10 -40.57
C PHE A 171 -29.17 -32.09 -39.98
N VAL A 172 -28.71 -31.84 -38.75
CA VAL A 172 -27.86 -32.75 -38.00
C VAL A 172 -28.40 -32.85 -36.58
N SER A 173 -28.84 -34.05 -36.18
CA SER A 173 -29.50 -34.30 -34.90
C SER A 173 -28.57 -34.03 -33.70
N LYS A 174 -29.15 -34.01 -32.50
CA LYS A 174 -28.39 -34.21 -31.26
C LYS A 174 -27.93 -35.68 -31.20
N LYS A 175 -27.01 -35.99 -30.29
CA LYS A 175 -26.60 -37.39 -30.04
C LYS A 175 -27.80 -38.18 -29.50
N LEU A 176 -28.27 -39.14 -30.27
CA LEU A 176 -29.31 -40.09 -29.90
C LEU A 176 -28.67 -41.29 -29.20
N LYS A 177 -29.29 -41.76 -28.12
CA LYS A 177 -28.78 -42.91 -27.37
C LYS A 177 -29.26 -44.20 -28.04
N LEU A 178 -28.33 -45.13 -28.25
CA LEU A 178 -28.65 -46.49 -28.67
C LEU A 178 -28.89 -47.38 -27.45
N MET A 179 -29.69 -48.42 -27.63
CA MET A 179 -29.93 -49.49 -26.66
C MET A 179 -29.81 -50.83 -27.38
N ASP A 180 -29.51 -51.89 -26.62
CA ASP A 180 -29.46 -53.24 -27.16
C ASP A 180 -30.83 -53.59 -27.78
N GLY A 181 -30.83 -54.11 -29.01
CA GLY A 181 -32.04 -54.43 -29.78
C GLY A 181 -32.70 -53.24 -30.49
N ASP A 182 -32.08 -52.06 -30.52
CA ASP A 182 -32.56 -50.97 -31.37
C ASP A 182 -32.41 -51.35 -32.85
N VAL A 183 -33.43 -51.06 -33.66
CA VAL A 183 -33.39 -51.23 -35.12
C VAL A 183 -33.40 -49.87 -35.78
N LEU A 184 -32.41 -49.61 -36.63
CA LEU A 184 -32.29 -48.38 -37.39
C LEU A 184 -32.69 -48.65 -38.84
N LEU A 185 -33.54 -47.81 -39.42
CA LEU A 185 -33.96 -47.90 -40.82
C LEU A 185 -33.64 -46.59 -41.53
N LEU A 186 -32.83 -46.64 -42.57
CA LEU A 186 -32.61 -45.53 -43.51
C LEU A 186 -33.34 -45.89 -44.80
N CYS A 187 -34.19 -45.02 -45.33
CA CYS A 187 -34.89 -45.32 -46.58
C CYS A 187 -35.15 -44.08 -47.45
N THR A 188 -35.30 -44.30 -48.74
CA THR A 188 -35.65 -43.26 -49.72
C THR A 188 -37.17 -43.15 -49.88
N SER A 189 -37.64 -42.13 -50.60
CA SER A 189 -39.09 -41.94 -50.85
C SER A 189 -39.73 -43.07 -51.65
N GLY A 190 -38.94 -43.91 -52.34
CA GLY A 190 -39.47 -45.12 -52.99
C GLY A 190 -40.03 -46.14 -52.00
N ILE A 191 -39.65 -46.09 -50.72
CA ILE A 191 -40.15 -46.96 -49.66
C ILE A 191 -41.26 -46.28 -48.86
N TRP A 192 -40.94 -45.15 -48.20
CA TRP A 192 -41.84 -44.58 -47.20
C TRP A 192 -43.12 -43.98 -47.77
N GLU A 193 -43.20 -43.72 -49.09
CA GLU A 193 -44.44 -43.28 -49.74
C GLU A 193 -45.49 -44.41 -49.82
N GLU A 194 -45.08 -45.68 -49.86
CA GLU A 194 -45.97 -46.82 -50.09
C GLU A 194 -46.04 -47.79 -48.89
N VAL A 195 -45.03 -47.77 -48.02
CA VAL A 195 -44.97 -48.54 -46.77
C VAL A 195 -45.15 -47.56 -45.60
N SER A 196 -46.19 -47.76 -44.80
CA SER A 196 -46.51 -46.89 -43.67
C SER A 196 -45.63 -47.18 -42.44
N GLU A 197 -45.53 -46.21 -41.53
CA GLU A 197 -44.78 -46.36 -40.27
C GLU A 197 -45.30 -47.51 -39.40
N ILE A 198 -46.60 -47.80 -39.48
CA ILE A 198 -47.24 -48.92 -38.79
C ILE A 198 -46.77 -50.24 -39.40
N GLU A 199 -46.82 -50.37 -40.73
CA GLU A 199 -46.33 -51.57 -41.42
C GLU A 199 -44.82 -51.77 -41.22
N MET A 200 -44.03 -50.70 -41.16
CA MET A 200 -42.61 -50.79 -40.79
C MET A 200 -42.42 -51.34 -39.38
N ALA A 201 -43.24 -50.91 -38.41
CA ALA A 201 -43.16 -51.39 -37.04
C ALA A 201 -43.66 -52.85 -36.93
N ASP A 202 -44.78 -53.18 -37.58
CA ASP A 202 -45.38 -54.52 -37.59
C ASP A 202 -44.46 -55.54 -38.25
N ALA A 203 -43.76 -55.15 -39.31
CA ALA A 203 -42.76 -55.98 -39.95
C ALA A 203 -41.59 -56.35 -39.02
N LEU A 204 -41.38 -55.70 -37.87
CA LEU A 204 -40.36 -56.12 -36.90
C LEU A 204 -40.83 -57.27 -35.99
N GLU A 205 -42.11 -57.63 -36.01
CA GLU A 205 -42.65 -58.66 -35.13
C GLU A 205 -42.12 -60.05 -35.52
N GLY A 206 -41.45 -60.71 -34.57
CA GLY A 206 -40.91 -62.07 -34.77
C GLY A 206 -39.60 -62.15 -35.57
N ILE A 207 -39.08 -61.03 -36.07
CA ILE A 207 -37.82 -61.00 -36.83
C ILE A 207 -36.60 -60.97 -35.90
N LYS A 208 -35.57 -61.75 -36.28
CA LYS A 208 -34.27 -61.77 -35.60
C LYS A 208 -33.10 -61.34 -36.48
N GLU A 209 -33.25 -61.44 -37.80
CA GLU A 209 -32.21 -61.10 -38.76
C GLU A 209 -32.60 -59.88 -39.59
N SER A 210 -31.64 -58.98 -39.83
CA SER A 210 -31.88 -57.72 -40.54
C SER A 210 -32.32 -57.93 -42.00
N GLU A 211 -31.89 -59.01 -42.65
CA GLU A 211 -32.24 -59.35 -44.03
C GLU A 211 -33.72 -59.67 -44.19
N GLN A 212 -34.27 -60.47 -43.27
CA GLN A 212 -35.70 -60.81 -43.26
C GLN A 212 -36.58 -59.56 -43.14
N TYR A 213 -36.12 -58.55 -42.39
CA TYR A 213 -36.85 -57.29 -42.27
C TYR A 213 -36.88 -56.51 -43.58
N THR A 214 -35.75 -56.43 -44.30
CA THR A 214 -35.75 -55.80 -45.62
C THR A 214 -36.62 -56.56 -46.63
N ASP A 215 -36.59 -57.88 -46.62
CA ASP A 215 -37.41 -58.71 -47.52
C ASP A 215 -38.91 -58.49 -47.29
N ILE A 216 -39.36 -58.48 -46.03
CA ILE A 216 -40.77 -58.25 -45.68
C ILE A 216 -41.22 -56.84 -46.09
N LEU A 217 -40.40 -55.82 -45.87
CA LEU A 217 -40.75 -54.46 -46.32
C LEU A 217 -40.84 -54.36 -47.85
N GLU A 218 -40.01 -55.11 -48.56
CA GLU A 218 -40.04 -55.18 -50.03
C GLU A 218 -41.32 -55.89 -50.50
N GLU A 219 -41.69 -57.01 -49.88
CA GLU A 219 -42.95 -57.70 -50.14
C GLU A 219 -44.16 -56.78 -49.91
N VAL A 220 -44.17 -56.01 -48.81
CA VAL A 220 -45.24 -55.04 -48.53
C VAL A 220 -45.31 -53.98 -49.63
N LEU A 221 -44.16 -53.44 -50.07
CA LEU A 221 -44.10 -52.49 -51.19
C LEU A 221 -44.66 -53.10 -52.48
N LEU A 222 -44.22 -54.31 -52.84
CA LEU A 222 -44.61 -54.98 -54.09
C LEU A 222 -46.08 -55.43 -54.07
N SER A 223 -46.63 -55.74 -52.88
CA SER A 223 -48.04 -56.10 -52.69
C SER A 223 -49.01 -55.01 -53.12
N ARG A 224 -48.56 -53.75 -53.22
CA ARG A 224 -49.37 -52.63 -53.72
C ARG A 224 -49.71 -52.72 -55.20
N GLN A 225 -49.04 -53.59 -55.96
CA GLN A 225 -49.29 -53.86 -57.39
C GLN A 225 -49.37 -52.58 -58.24
N LYS A 226 -48.52 -51.60 -57.94
CA LYS A 226 -48.43 -50.35 -58.73
C LYS A 226 -47.90 -50.68 -60.12
N ARG A 227 -48.46 -50.03 -61.13
CA ARG A 227 -47.99 -50.15 -62.52
C ARG A 227 -46.56 -49.62 -62.71
N ILE A 228 -46.18 -48.64 -61.90
CA ILE A 228 -44.87 -48.00 -61.92
C ILE A 228 -44.34 -47.97 -60.49
N ILE A 229 -43.17 -48.56 -60.28
CA ILE A 229 -42.45 -48.59 -59.01
C ILE A 229 -41.22 -47.70 -59.16
N ASN A 230 -41.09 -46.70 -58.28
CA ASN A 230 -39.94 -45.79 -58.26
C ASN A 230 -38.65 -46.50 -57.82
N ASN A 231 -37.50 -45.87 -58.07
CA ASN A 231 -36.27 -46.31 -57.41
C ASN A 231 -36.45 -46.28 -55.90
N TYR A 232 -36.08 -47.37 -55.24
CA TYR A 232 -36.20 -47.50 -53.80
C TYR A 232 -34.92 -48.08 -53.21
N THR A 233 -34.55 -47.57 -52.05
CA THR A 233 -33.48 -48.12 -51.23
C THR A 233 -33.91 -48.08 -49.77
N MET A 234 -33.69 -49.17 -49.07
CA MET A 234 -33.79 -49.27 -47.62
C MET A 234 -32.59 -49.99 -47.04
N VAL A 235 -32.19 -49.57 -45.85
CA VAL A 235 -31.08 -50.14 -45.11
C VAL A 235 -31.54 -50.32 -43.67
N SER A 236 -31.50 -51.55 -43.20
CA SER A 236 -31.76 -51.89 -41.81
C SER A 236 -30.47 -52.19 -41.07
N ILE A 237 -30.32 -51.63 -39.88
CA ILE A 237 -29.17 -51.85 -39.00
C ILE A 237 -29.70 -52.30 -37.64
N PHE A 238 -29.46 -53.55 -37.28
CA PHE A 238 -29.86 -54.13 -36.00
C PHE A 238 -28.71 -53.96 -35.01
N ALA A 239 -28.92 -53.17 -33.96
CA ALA A 239 -27.95 -52.96 -32.90
C ALA A 239 -28.16 -53.99 -31.77
N ASP A 240 -27.90 -55.26 -32.07
CA ASP A 240 -28.10 -56.40 -31.16
C ASP A 240 -27.36 -56.19 -29.83
N LYS A 241 -26.16 -55.58 -29.88
CA LYS A 241 -25.38 -55.21 -28.70
C LYS A 241 -24.69 -53.87 -28.88
N ILE A 242 -24.91 -52.94 -27.96
CA ILE A 242 -24.27 -51.63 -27.96
C ILE A 242 -23.03 -51.59 -27.06
N TYR A 243 -22.08 -50.73 -27.42
CA TYR A 243 -20.93 -50.44 -26.57
C TYR A 243 -21.39 -49.67 -25.31
N GLN A 244 -21.13 -50.24 -24.14
CA GLN A 244 -21.41 -49.60 -22.86
C GLN A 244 -20.16 -48.92 -22.30
N GLU A 245 -20.16 -47.58 -22.28
CA GLU A 245 -19.05 -46.80 -21.73
C GLU A 245 -18.96 -47.01 -20.20
N ASN A 246 -17.82 -47.49 -19.69
CA ASN A 246 -17.63 -47.77 -18.26
C ASN A 246 -17.56 -46.47 -17.43
N LYS A 247 -18.71 -46.05 -16.88
CA LYS A 247 -18.87 -44.83 -16.07
C LYS A 247 -17.94 -44.75 -14.85
N LYS A 248 -17.47 -45.89 -14.29
CA LYS A 248 -16.62 -45.92 -13.10
C LYS A 248 -15.25 -45.27 -13.33
N LYS A 249 -14.69 -45.38 -14.55
CA LYS A 249 -13.39 -44.77 -14.88
C LYS A 249 -13.47 -43.23 -14.93
N LYS A 250 -14.50 -42.66 -15.54
CA LYS A 250 -14.68 -41.18 -15.59
C LYS A 250 -14.85 -40.57 -14.19
N LEU A 251 -15.65 -41.19 -13.33
CA LEU A 251 -15.87 -40.68 -11.97
C LEU A 251 -14.58 -40.71 -11.12
N LYS A 252 -13.72 -41.72 -11.30
CA LYS A 252 -12.41 -41.81 -10.63
C LYS A 252 -11.51 -40.63 -10.98
N TYR A 253 -11.39 -40.28 -12.26
CA TYR A 253 -10.55 -39.16 -12.69
C TYR A 253 -11.10 -37.80 -12.25
N ILE A 254 -12.43 -37.60 -12.29
CA ILE A 254 -13.05 -36.36 -11.79
C ILE A 254 -12.76 -36.16 -10.29
N LYS A 255 -12.87 -37.24 -9.49
CA LYS A 255 -12.52 -37.19 -8.06
C LYS A 255 -11.05 -36.86 -7.83
N ILE A 256 -10.13 -37.47 -8.59
CA ILE A 256 -8.69 -37.19 -8.50
C ILE A 256 -8.42 -35.70 -8.81
N ILE A 257 -8.95 -35.18 -9.91
CA ILE A 257 -8.76 -33.77 -10.30
C ILE A 257 -9.33 -32.83 -9.24
N ALA A 258 -10.52 -33.11 -8.71
CA ALA A 258 -11.14 -32.29 -7.67
C ALA A 258 -10.32 -32.25 -6.38
N VAL A 259 -9.78 -33.40 -5.93
CA VAL A 259 -8.92 -33.48 -4.74
C VAL A 259 -7.60 -32.74 -4.96
N SER A 260 -6.98 -32.89 -6.13
CA SER A 260 -5.77 -32.16 -6.48
C SER A 260 -6.00 -30.64 -6.53
N LEU A 261 -7.11 -30.17 -7.11
CA LEU A 261 -7.45 -28.75 -7.17
C LEU A 261 -7.69 -28.18 -5.76
N PHE A 262 -8.37 -28.93 -4.90
CA PHE A 262 -8.61 -28.54 -3.51
C PHE A 262 -7.31 -28.42 -2.71
N LEU A 263 -6.37 -29.36 -2.88
CA LEU A 263 -5.03 -29.28 -2.29
C LEU A 263 -4.25 -28.04 -2.76
N VAL A 264 -4.29 -27.73 -4.06
CA VAL A 264 -3.63 -26.53 -4.61
C VAL A 264 -4.27 -25.25 -4.04
N LEU A 265 -5.60 -25.19 -3.92
CA LEU A 265 -6.29 -24.05 -3.33
C LEU A 265 -6.00 -23.90 -1.83
N LEU A 266 -5.92 -24.99 -1.07
CA LEU A 266 -5.55 -24.95 0.35
C LEU A 266 -4.11 -24.45 0.55
N ILE A 267 -3.15 -24.97 -0.22
CA ILE A 267 -1.75 -24.56 -0.15
C ILE A 267 -1.60 -23.10 -0.62
N GLY A 268 -2.15 -22.78 -1.79
CA GLY A 268 -2.11 -21.42 -2.35
C GLY A 268 -2.78 -20.40 -1.45
N GLY A 269 -4.00 -20.71 -0.96
CA GLY A 269 -4.75 -19.87 -0.03
C GLY A 269 -4.03 -19.66 1.30
N SER A 270 -3.45 -20.72 1.88
CA SER A 270 -2.65 -20.60 3.11
C SER A 270 -1.43 -19.70 2.90
N THR A 271 -0.73 -19.86 1.78
CA THR A 271 0.46 -19.05 1.46
C THR A 271 0.11 -17.57 1.31
N ILE A 272 -1.00 -17.27 0.63
CA ILE A 272 -1.53 -15.90 0.48
C ILE A 272 -1.92 -15.34 1.85
N TYR A 273 -2.63 -16.10 2.68
CA TYR A 273 -3.03 -15.70 4.03
C TYR A 273 -1.83 -15.31 4.90
N TYR A 274 -0.78 -16.14 4.93
CA TYR A 274 0.42 -15.83 5.71
C TYR A 274 1.14 -14.57 5.21
N LYS A 275 1.23 -14.36 3.88
CA LYS A 275 1.82 -13.15 3.31
C LYS A 275 1.03 -11.89 3.66
N VAL A 276 -0.31 -11.94 3.59
CA VAL A 276 -1.17 -10.80 3.98
C VAL A 276 -1.04 -10.50 5.48
N LYS A 277 -1.01 -11.54 6.33
CA LYS A 277 -0.82 -11.39 7.77
C LYS A 277 0.53 -10.79 8.12
N GLU A 278 1.61 -11.21 7.46
CA GLU A 278 2.95 -10.65 7.65
C GLU A 278 3.00 -9.18 7.18
N ALA A 279 2.42 -8.86 6.01
CA ALA A 279 2.37 -7.49 5.50
C ALA A 279 1.60 -6.55 6.44
N LYS A 280 0.46 -6.98 6.98
CA LYS A 280 -0.30 -6.20 7.97
C LYS A 280 0.52 -5.91 9.22
N LYS A 281 1.20 -6.93 9.77
CA LYS A 281 2.06 -6.76 10.96
C LYS A 281 3.21 -5.79 10.69
N ILE A 282 3.84 -5.86 9.51
CA ILE A 282 4.92 -4.93 9.13
C ILE A 282 4.37 -3.50 9.01
N ALA A 283 3.18 -3.32 8.42
CA ALA A 283 2.55 -2.00 8.29
C ALA A 283 2.24 -1.37 9.67
N GLU A 284 1.67 -2.13 10.59
CA GLU A 284 1.37 -1.67 11.97
C GLU A 284 2.65 -1.22 12.70
N VAL A 285 3.69 -2.04 12.68
CA VAL A 285 4.98 -1.70 13.31
C VAL A 285 5.68 -0.53 12.60
N THR A 286 5.46 -0.37 11.28
CA THR A 286 6.02 0.78 10.54
C THR A 286 5.32 2.08 10.93
N ALA A 287 4.01 2.05 11.16
CA ALA A 287 3.28 3.22 11.68
C ALA A 287 3.77 3.59 13.09
N GLU A 288 3.86 2.60 13.99
CA GLU A 288 4.39 2.78 15.35
C GLU A 288 5.81 3.39 15.33
N MET A 289 6.68 2.94 14.42
CA MET A 289 8.02 3.52 14.22
C MET A 289 7.98 5.02 13.88
N PHE A 290 7.09 5.44 12.97
CA PHE A 290 6.97 6.86 12.59
C PHE A 290 6.36 7.71 13.70
N ASP A 291 5.42 7.16 14.48
CA ASP A 291 4.83 7.84 15.63
C ASP A 291 5.87 8.10 16.72
N HIS A 292 6.71 7.12 17.03
CA HIS A 292 7.85 7.29 17.94
C HIS A 292 8.88 8.28 17.38
N GLU A 293 9.19 8.25 16.08
CA GLU A 293 10.09 9.24 15.49
C GLU A 293 9.55 10.66 15.62
N LYS A 294 8.26 10.84 15.34
CA LYS A 294 7.58 12.14 15.43
C LYS A 294 7.56 12.65 16.87
N THR A 295 7.18 11.80 17.82
CA THR A 295 7.14 12.14 19.25
C THR A 295 8.53 12.45 19.78
N GLY A 296 9.53 11.66 19.40
CA GLY A 296 10.93 11.93 19.73
C GLY A 296 11.44 13.25 19.16
N ASN A 297 11.07 13.61 17.93
CA ASN A 297 11.43 14.90 17.34
C ASN A 297 10.77 16.08 18.09
N LEU A 298 9.53 15.94 18.55
CA LEU A 298 8.86 16.95 19.36
C LEU A 298 9.59 17.13 20.69
N TYR A 299 9.86 16.04 21.42
CA TYR A 299 10.64 16.13 22.65
C TYR A 299 12.02 16.74 22.44
N PHE A 300 12.68 16.44 21.32
CA PHE A 300 13.98 17.04 20.99
C PHE A 300 13.87 18.56 20.78
N GLN A 301 12.82 19.03 20.09
CA GLN A 301 12.54 20.45 19.88
C GLN A 301 12.20 21.17 21.20
N ASP A 302 11.45 20.50 22.08
CA ASP A 302 11.06 21.04 23.39
C ASP A 302 12.21 21.02 24.41
N GLY A 303 13.40 20.52 24.03
CA GLY A 303 14.57 20.40 24.92
C GLY A 303 14.50 19.22 25.91
N ASN A 304 13.49 18.35 25.80
CA ASN A 304 13.36 17.12 26.58
C ASN A 304 14.14 15.97 25.93
N TYR A 305 15.47 16.00 26.02
CA TYR A 305 16.33 15.00 25.37
C TYR A 305 16.20 13.59 25.95
N GLU A 306 15.86 13.46 27.24
CA GLU A 306 15.61 12.16 27.88
C GLU A 306 14.36 11.50 27.29
N GLY A 307 13.28 12.27 27.12
CA GLY A 307 12.08 11.83 26.42
C GLY A 307 12.37 11.47 24.97
N ALA A 308 13.11 12.32 24.25
CA ALA A 308 13.52 12.05 22.87
C ALA A 308 14.33 10.75 22.74
N LEU A 309 15.26 10.51 23.66
CA LEU A 309 16.09 9.32 23.70
C LEU A 309 15.26 8.03 23.86
N LYS A 310 14.25 8.06 24.75
CA LYS A 310 13.33 6.95 24.95
C LYS A 310 12.54 6.65 23.67
N GLU A 311 11.91 7.67 23.09
CA GLU A 311 11.10 7.53 21.88
C GLU A 311 11.93 7.05 20.68
N TYR A 312 13.14 7.59 20.47
CA TYR A 312 14.03 7.11 19.41
C TYR A 312 14.48 5.65 19.64
N SER A 313 14.59 5.19 20.88
CA SER A 313 14.89 3.79 21.21
C SER A 313 13.74 2.88 20.83
N GLU A 314 12.51 3.26 21.21
CA GLU A 314 11.28 2.52 20.88
C GLU A 314 11.07 2.48 19.36
N GLY A 315 11.20 3.62 18.67
CA GLY A 315 11.17 3.70 17.22
C GLY A 315 12.24 2.83 16.55
N ARG A 316 13.48 2.80 17.07
CA ARG A 316 14.55 1.94 16.52
C ARG A 316 14.21 0.45 16.66
N ASN A 317 13.59 0.06 17.76
CA ASN A 317 13.13 -1.31 17.99
C ASN A 317 11.97 -1.67 17.05
N ALA A 318 11.05 -0.75 16.80
CA ALA A 318 10.00 -0.89 15.79
C ALA A 318 10.61 -1.00 14.38
N ALA A 319 11.59 -0.19 14.00
CA ALA A 319 12.31 -0.29 12.73
C ALA A 319 12.98 -1.65 12.52
N LYS A 320 13.55 -2.25 13.59
CA LYS A 320 14.12 -3.60 13.58
C LYS A 320 13.04 -4.65 13.33
N LYS A 321 11.90 -4.56 14.00
CA LYS A 321 10.73 -5.45 13.80
C LYS A 321 10.14 -5.31 12.39
N ALA A 322 10.13 -4.10 11.82
CA ALA A 322 9.67 -3.79 10.46
C ALA A 322 10.70 -4.15 9.36
N LYS A 323 11.88 -4.66 9.72
CA LYS A 323 12.98 -4.97 8.78
C LYS A 323 13.40 -3.75 7.93
N ASN A 324 13.36 -2.53 8.49
CA ASN A 324 13.72 -1.29 7.81
C ASN A 324 15.11 -0.79 8.26
N PRO A 325 16.22 -1.15 7.56
CA PRO A 325 17.57 -0.82 8.00
C PRO A 325 17.88 0.68 7.92
N ILE A 326 17.22 1.41 7.02
CA ILE A 326 17.43 2.84 6.81
C ILE A 326 16.93 3.61 8.03
N HIS A 327 15.66 3.41 8.43
CA HIS A 327 15.11 4.07 9.60
C HIS A 327 15.75 3.58 10.89
N ARG A 328 16.16 2.31 10.97
CA ARG A 328 16.92 1.80 12.12
C ARG A 328 18.23 2.57 12.32
N ASN A 329 18.98 2.83 11.25
CA ASN A 329 20.21 3.61 11.33
C ASN A 329 19.94 5.10 11.60
N LEU A 330 18.91 5.68 10.99
CA LEU A 330 18.47 7.05 11.24
C LEU A 330 18.16 7.27 12.73
N LEU A 331 17.29 6.42 13.30
CA LEU A 331 16.89 6.49 14.70
C LEU A 331 18.04 6.17 15.65
N ALA A 332 18.96 5.27 15.28
CA ALA A 332 20.18 5.05 16.04
C ALA A 332 21.05 6.31 16.13
N LYS A 333 21.16 7.08 15.04
CA LYS A 333 21.89 8.36 15.03
C LYS A 333 21.18 9.43 15.86
N LYS A 334 19.86 9.59 15.69
CA LYS A 334 19.05 10.52 16.52
C LYS A 334 19.15 10.21 18.01
N LEU A 335 19.11 8.93 18.37
CA LEU A 335 19.32 8.45 19.74
C LEU A 335 20.73 8.81 20.24
N ARG A 336 21.77 8.58 19.44
CA ARG A 336 23.15 8.92 19.79
C ARG A 336 23.36 10.42 19.98
N ILE A 337 22.77 11.25 19.12
CA ILE A 337 22.81 12.72 19.24
C ILE A 337 22.17 13.15 20.54
N SER A 338 20.97 12.62 20.85
CA SER A 338 20.26 12.95 22.10
C SER A 338 21.08 12.54 23.33
N GLN A 339 21.70 11.34 23.30
CA GLN A 339 22.59 10.89 24.38
C GLN A 339 23.81 11.82 24.54
N LEU A 340 24.46 12.22 23.45
CA LEU A 340 25.62 13.10 23.50
C LEU A 340 25.26 14.50 24.03
N ILE A 341 24.05 15.00 23.74
CA ILE A 341 23.56 16.25 24.34
C ILE A 341 23.36 16.08 25.84
N ILE A 342 22.71 15.01 26.29
CA ILE A 342 22.51 14.72 27.72
C ILE A 342 23.86 14.59 28.44
N ASP A 343 24.79 13.83 27.87
CA ASP A 343 26.14 13.66 28.41
C ASP A 343 26.88 15.01 28.47
N GLY A 344 26.79 15.82 27.40
CA GLY A 344 27.39 17.15 27.37
C GLY A 344 26.78 18.12 28.39
N ASP A 345 25.45 18.12 28.54
CA ASP A 345 24.72 18.93 29.52
C ASP A 345 25.09 18.49 30.95
N LYS A 346 25.35 17.20 31.17
CA LYS A 346 25.84 16.67 32.44
C LYS A 346 27.26 17.13 32.75
N GLU A 347 28.20 16.97 31.81
CA GLU A 347 29.59 17.42 31.98
C GLU A 347 29.66 18.94 32.21
N ALA A 348 28.79 19.72 31.56
CA ALA A 348 28.70 21.15 31.79
C ALA A 348 28.27 21.51 33.23
N LYS A 349 27.34 20.75 33.81
CA LYS A 349 26.92 20.92 35.21
C LYS A 349 28.02 20.54 36.19
N GLU A 350 28.89 19.60 35.82
CA GLU A 350 30.07 19.19 36.58
C GLU A 350 31.30 20.11 36.34
N GLU A 351 31.12 21.24 35.65
CA GLU A 351 32.16 22.23 35.28
C GLU A 351 33.28 21.68 34.37
N ASN A 352 33.07 20.51 33.76
CA ASN A 352 33.99 19.90 32.79
C ASN A 352 33.76 20.46 31.38
N PHE A 353 33.97 21.76 31.18
CA PHE A 353 33.59 22.46 29.95
C PHE A 353 34.25 21.91 28.68
N SER A 354 35.52 21.50 28.75
CA SER A 354 36.23 20.92 27.60
C SER A 354 35.61 19.60 27.14
N GLU A 355 35.24 18.72 28.07
CA GLU A 355 34.59 17.46 27.72
C GLU A 355 33.15 17.70 27.24
N SER A 356 32.43 18.66 27.82
CA SER A 356 31.10 19.09 27.36
C SER A 356 31.12 19.52 25.88
N VAL A 357 32.04 20.42 25.50
CA VAL A 357 32.23 20.86 24.09
C VAL A 357 32.57 19.67 23.18
N SER A 358 33.44 18.76 23.63
CA SER A 358 33.78 17.52 22.90
C SER A 358 32.55 16.64 22.63
N LYS A 359 31.62 16.51 23.59
CA LYS A 359 30.36 15.78 23.37
C LYS A 359 29.46 16.49 22.35
N TYR A 360 29.32 17.82 22.44
CA TYR A 360 28.49 18.57 21.50
C TYR A 360 29.06 18.54 20.07
N GLU A 361 30.37 18.65 19.87
CA GLU A 361 31.00 18.52 18.55
C GLU A 361 30.79 17.12 17.95
N LYS A 362 30.87 16.06 18.78
CA LYS A 362 30.50 14.71 18.34
C LYS A 362 29.02 14.62 17.95
N ALA A 363 28.13 15.26 18.70
CA ALA A 363 26.70 15.31 18.38
C ALA A 363 26.45 16.04 17.06
N LYS A 364 27.12 17.18 16.84
CA LYS A 364 27.09 17.96 15.59
C LYS A 364 27.56 17.13 14.39
N GLY A 365 28.65 16.39 14.55
CA GLY A 365 29.17 15.49 13.52
C GLY A 365 28.15 14.40 13.13
N GLU A 366 27.46 13.81 14.09
CA GLU A 366 26.39 12.84 13.82
C GLU A 366 25.16 13.49 13.16
N GLY A 367 24.78 14.70 13.58
CA GLY A 367 23.66 15.48 13.02
C GLY A 367 23.82 15.80 11.54
N LYS A 368 25.03 16.19 11.11
CA LYS A 368 25.37 16.43 9.69
C LYS A 368 25.08 15.22 8.79
N LEU A 369 25.24 14.00 9.32
CA LEU A 369 25.00 12.76 8.57
C LEU A 369 23.49 12.48 8.37
N ILE A 370 22.61 13.21 9.05
CA ILE A 370 21.15 13.04 9.01
C ILE A 370 20.43 14.37 8.77
N ARG A 371 20.78 15.06 7.67
CA ARG A 371 20.13 16.32 7.22
C ARG A 371 20.21 17.44 8.26
N ASP A 372 21.39 17.60 8.86
CA ASP A 372 21.67 18.67 9.83
C ASP A 372 20.72 18.68 11.03
N PHE A 373 20.31 17.48 11.48
CA PHE A 373 19.41 17.32 12.61
C PHE A 373 20.03 17.88 13.90
N GLY A 374 19.33 18.84 14.51
CA GLY A 374 19.71 19.43 15.79
C GLY A 374 20.92 20.36 15.74
N THR A 375 21.46 20.67 14.55
CA THR A 375 22.69 21.46 14.40
C THR A 375 22.59 22.82 15.08
N GLU A 376 21.50 23.57 14.89
CA GLU A 376 21.30 24.90 15.48
C GLU A 376 21.36 24.86 17.02
N VAL A 377 20.63 23.92 17.61
CA VAL A 377 20.55 23.72 19.06
C VAL A 377 21.91 23.30 19.65
N ILE A 378 22.66 22.49 18.91
CA ILE A 378 24.01 22.03 19.31
C ILE A 378 25.03 23.16 19.17
N GLU A 379 24.97 23.96 18.10
CA GLU A 379 25.85 25.11 17.88
C GLU A 379 25.66 26.20 18.94
N GLN A 380 24.41 26.45 19.35
CA GLN A 380 24.13 27.38 20.44
C GLN A 380 24.77 26.91 21.75
N ARG A 381 24.72 25.61 22.05
CA ARG A 381 25.40 25.04 23.24
C ARG A 381 26.91 25.17 23.18
N ILE A 382 27.52 24.87 22.04
CA ILE A 382 28.97 25.03 21.84
C ILE A 382 29.36 26.48 22.07
N THR A 383 28.63 27.42 21.46
CA THR A 383 28.89 28.86 21.60
C THR A 383 28.76 29.33 23.05
N ASN A 384 27.73 28.85 23.77
CA ASN A 384 27.55 29.18 25.19
C ASN A 384 28.71 28.63 26.04
N MET A 385 29.17 27.41 25.78
CA MET A 385 30.31 26.83 26.52
C MET A 385 31.63 27.53 26.21
N ASP A 386 31.88 27.90 24.95
CA ASP A 386 33.05 28.69 24.59
C ASP A 386 33.05 30.05 25.31
N ALA A 387 31.86 30.67 25.46
CA ALA A 387 31.71 31.88 26.25
C ALA A 387 32.01 31.65 27.75
N VAL A 388 31.60 30.51 28.33
CA VAL A 388 31.96 30.14 29.71
C VAL A 388 33.47 30.00 29.89
N VAL A 389 34.16 29.34 28.97
CA VAL A 389 35.64 29.21 29.00
C VAL A 389 36.29 30.60 28.96
N GLN A 390 35.85 31.48 28.06
CA GLN A 390 36.36 32.86 27.97
C GLN A 390 36.07 33.69 29.22
N ILE A 391 34.93 33.48 29.87
CA ILE A 391 34.61 34.13 31.15
C ILE A 391 35.60 33.66 32.21
N GLY A 392 35.85 32.36 32.31
CA GLY A 392 36.83 31.80 33.24
C GLY A 392 38.25 32.34 33.02
N GLU A 393 38.69 32.46 31.77
CA GLU A 393 39.99 33.08 31.43
C GLU A 393 40.02 34.57 31.79
N SER A 394 38.95 35.31 31.53
CA SER A 394 38.85 36.73 31.88
C SER A 394 38.87 36.91 33.41
N VAL A 395 38.20 36.05 34.16
CA VAL A 395 38.24 36.09 35.63
C VAL A 395 39.65 35.82 36.13
N LYS A 396 40.36 34.82 35.59
CA LYS A 396 41.76 34.54 35.95
C LYS A 396 42.70 35.70 35.64
N GLU A 397 42.55 36.35 34.49
CA GLU A 397 43.32 37.56 34.15
C GLU A 397 42.98 38.72 35.09
N GLY A 398 41.71 38.87 35.48
CA GLY A 398 41.29 39.85 36.47
C GLY A 398 41.90 39.59 37.85
N ASP A 399 41.90 38.32 38.28
CA ASP A 399 42.50 37.87 39.55
C ASP A 399 43.99 38.17 39.56
N PHE A 400 44.70 37.85 38.47
CA PHE A 400 46.12 38.12 38.32
C PHE A 400 46.44 39.63 38.42
N ARG A 401 45.63 40.49 37.80
CA ARG A 401 45.79 41.94 37.91
C ARG A 401 45.49 42.46 39.31
N PHE A 402 44.49 41.88 39.98
CA PHE A 402 44.14 42.23 41.34
C PHE A 402 45.29 41.89 42.30
N GLU A 403 45.89 40.70 42.16
CA GLU A 403 47.09 40.30 42.91
C GLU A 403 48.31 41.19 42.63
N ALA A 404 48.41 41.74 41.41
CA ALA A 404 49.44 42.69 41.01
C ALA A 404 49.15 44.14 41.45
N GLU A 405 48.14 44.39 42.30
CA GLU A 405 47.69 45.70 42.79
C GLU A 405 47.18 46.65 41.69
N ASP A 406 46.96 46.17 40.45
CA ASP A 406 46.29 46.90 39.36
C ASP A 406 44.76 46.77 39.48
N TYR A 407 44.20 47.35 40.54
CA TYR A 407 42.77 47.23 40.84
C TYR A 407 41.87 47.83 39.75
N ASN A 408 42.29 48.93 39.11
CA ASN A 408 41.54 49.54 38.00
C ASN A 408 41.53 48.64 36.76
N GLY A 409 42.67 48.01 36.44
CA GLY A 409 42.76 47.00 35.37
C GLY A 409 41.93 45.76 35.68
N ALA A 410 42.00 45.24 36.90
CA ALA A 410 41.19 44.11 37.36
C ALA A 410 39.69 44.39 37.22
N LEU A 411 39.22 45.55 37.70
CA LEU A 411 37.82 45.95 37.62
C LEU A 411 37.30 46.04 36.17
N SER A 412 38.13 46.56 35.25
CA SER A 412 37.80 46.62 33.82
C SER A 412 37.60 45.23 33.22
N ILE A 413 38.47 44.28 33.57
CA ILE A 413 38.38 42.89 33.12
C ILE A 413 37.16 42.19 33.72
N TYR A 414 36.92 42.33 35.03
CA TYR A 414 35.73 41.74 35.67
C TYR A 414 34.43 42.30 35.09
N LYS A 415 34.34 43.61 34.79
CA LYS A 415 33.18 44.21 34.11
C LYS A 415 32.89 43.57 32.75
N LYS A 416 33.95 43.30 31.96
CA LYS A 416 33.82 42.58 30.67
C LYS A 416 33.38 41.13 30.87
N ALA A 417 33.96 40.43 31.85
CA ALA A 417 33.60 39.05 32.17
C ALA A 417 32.15 38.94 32.62
N ARG A 418 31.70 39.85 33.49
CA ARG A 418 30.32 39.92 33.99
C ARG A 418 29.31 40.19 32.89
N LYS A 419 29.63 41.10 31.96
CA LYS A 419 28.75 41.36 30.80
C LYS A 419 28.53 40.08 29.98
N LYS A 420 29.60 39.38 29.64
CA LYS A 420 29.52 38.09 28.93
C LYS A 420 28.74 37.04 29.74
N ALA A 421 28.94 37.00 31.06
CA ALA A 421 28.23 36.10 31.96
C ALA A 421 26.71 36.36 31.97
N LEU A 422 26.29 37.62 31.95
CA LEU A 422 24.87 38.00 31.86
C LEU A 422 24.26 37.62 30.50
N ASP A 423 25.00 37.83 29.40
CA ASP A 423 24.53 37.51 28.05
C ASP A 423 24.16 36.02 27.87
N ILE A 424 24.82 35.12 28.60
CA ILE A 424 24.57 33.66 28.56
C ILE A 424 23.89 33.12 29.82
N SER A 425 23.44 33.97 30.75
CA SER A 425 22.87 33.57 32.04
C SER A 425 23.75 32.60 32.83
N TYR A 426 25.06 32.87 32.89
CA TYR A 426 26.05 32.05 33.59
C TYR A 426 25.81 32.05 35.11
N SER A 427 25.72 30.87 35.72
CA SER A 427 25.45 30.71 37.16
C SER A 427 26.51 31.34 38.06
N GLY A 428 27.77 31.42 37.61
CA GLY A 428 28.86 32.03 38.36
C GLY A 428 28.92 33.55 38.31
N GLU A 429 27.94 34.24 37.69
CA GLU A 429 27.91 35.70 37.58
C GLU A 429 27.99 36.39 38.95
N SER A 430 27.33 35.84 39.98
CA SER A 430 27.36 36.37 41.34
C SER A 430 28.78 36.42 41.92
N ASN A 431 29.62 35.42 41.62
CA ASN A 431 31.00 35.39 42.10
C ASN A 431 31.84 36.48 41.40
N ILE A 432 31.58 36.74 40.11
CA ILE A 432 32.25 37.83 39.37
C ILE A 432 31.83 39.18 39.94
N LYS A 433 30.54 39.33 40.32
CA LYS A 433 30.03 40.55 40.97
C LYS A 433 30.74 40.82 42.30
N LEU A 434 30.92 39.80 43.15
CA LEU A 434 31.65 39.94 44.41
C LEU A 434 33.09 40.41 44.18
N LYS A 435 33.81 39.81 43.22
CA LYS A 435 35.17 40.24 42.84
C LYS A 435 35.22 41.68 42.32
N MET A 436 34.17 42.15 41.65
CA MET A 436 34.06 43.56 41.25
C MET A 436 33.89 44.49 42.44
N GLU A 437 33.04 44.13 43.40
CA GLU A 437 32.80 44.91 44.62
C GLU A 437 34.08 45.02 45.46
N GLU A 438 34.81 43.91 45.62
CA GLU A 438 36.12 43.88 46.30
C GLU A 438 37.15 44.80 45.61
N ALA A 439 37.21 44.79 44.28
CA ALA A 439 38.10 45.68 43.53
C ALA A 439 37.70 47.16 43.65
N GLU A 440 36.40 47.46 43.65
CA GLU A 440 35.89 48.82 43.84
C GLU A 440 36.19 49.35 45.25
N GLU A 441 36.10 48.50 46.28
CA GLU A 441 36.47 48.83 47.66
C GLU A 441 37.97 49.16 47.77
N LYS A 442 38.85 48.32 47.19
CA LYS A 442 40.30 48.59 47.17
C LYS A 442 40.69 49.87 46.43
N ILE A 443 40.01 50.17 45.32
CA ILE A 443 40.20 51.44 44.60
C ILE A 443 39.78 52.63 45.47
N ALA A 444 38.66 52.52 46.20
CA ALA A 444 38.19 53.56 47.09
C ALA A 444 39.16 53.78 48.27
N GLU A 445 39.69 52.71 48.86
CA GLU A 445 40.70 52.74 49.92
C GLU A 445 41.97 53.47 49.46
N LEU A 446 42.55 53.08 48.32
CA LEU A 446 43.72 53.76 47.75
C LEU A 446 43.46 55.23 47.40
N LYS A 447 42.27 55.54 46.89
CA LYS A 447 41.90 56.93 46.58
C LYS A 447 41.81 57.77 47.86
N LYS A 448 41.27 57.19 48.93
CA LYS A 448 41.23 57.81 50.26
C LYS A 448 42.65 58.06 50.77
N GLU A 449 43.53 57.07 50.74
CA GLU A 449 44.95 57.23 51.13
C GLU A 449 45.68 58.32 50.31
N GLN A 450 45.44 58.38 48.98
CA GLN A 450 46.00 59.43 48.14
C GLN A 450 45.48 60.83 48.50
N GLN A 451 44.18 60.96 48.82
CA GLN A 451 43.59 62.21 49.30
C GLN A 451 44.19 62.60 50.65
N GLU A 452 44.37 61.66 51.58
CA GLU A 452 45.01 61.90 52.88
C GLU A 452 46.46 62.37 52.71
N LEU A 453 47.26 61.71 51.87
CA LEU A 453 48.63 62.14 51.57
C LEU A 453 48.68 63.54 50.96
N LYS A 454 47.73 63.86 50.07
CA LYS A 454 47.61 65.21 49.48
C LYS A 454 47.28 66.25 50.55
N ALA A 455 46.39 65.92 51.50
CA ALA A 455 46.06 66.78 52.64
C ALA A 455 47.26 66.99 53.56
N GLU A 456 48.07 65.95 53.84
CA GLU A 456 49.31 66.08 54.62
C GLU A 456 50.37 66.96 53.92
N ILE A 457 50.48 66.87 52.59
CA ILE A 457 51.35 67.76 51.82
C ILE A 457 50.88 69.22 51.93
N LEU A 458 49.56 69.46 51.85
CA LEU A 458 48.96 70.79 52.02
C LEU A 458 49.16 71.34 53.44
N GLU A 459 48.98 70.50 54.46
CA GLU A 459 49.30 70.82 55.86
C GLU A 459 50.76 71.27 55.99
N LYS A 460 51.70 70.49 55.45
CA LYS A 460 53.14 70.80 55.49
C LYS A 460 53.49 72.08 54.72
N ASN A 461 52.79 72.37 53.63
CA ASN A 461 52.94 73.64 52.90
C ASN A 461 52.38 74.82 53.70
N GLY A 462 51.29 74.61 54.44
CA GLY A 462 50.75 75.55 55.41
C GLY A 462 51.76 75.84 56.53
N ASP A 463 52.35 74.80 57.12
CA ASP A 463 53.38 74.92 58.17
C ASP A 463 54.58 75.75 57.68
N ARG A 464 55.09 75.46 56.48
CA ARG A 464 56.20 76.24 55.87
C ARG A 464 55.85 77.70 55.60
N SER A 465 54.60 77.98 55.24
CA SER A 465 54.13 79.35 54.96
C SER A 465 53.97 80.13 56.28
N TYR A 466 53.49 79.44 57.32
CA TYR A 466 53.40 79.96 58.68
C TYR A 466 54.79 80.31 59.25
N ASP A 467 55.79 79.45 59.06
CA ASP A 467 57.18 79.69 59.48
C ASP A 467 57.81 80.90 58.76
N ARG A 468 57.39 81.16 57.52
CA ARG A 468 57.78 82.34 56.72
C ARG A 468 56.99 83.60 57.07
N GLN A 469 56.09 83.54 58.05
CA GLN A 469 55.18 84.61 58.46
C GLN A 469 54.17 85.04 57.38
N ASP A 470 53.95 84.21 56.35
CA ASP A 470 52.91 84.41 55.34
C ASP A 470 51.61 83.73 55.81
N PHE A 471 50.97 84.34 56.81
CA PHE A 471 49.85 83.73 57.52
C PHE A 471 48.59 83.60 56.65
N ALA A 472 48.39 84.47 55.66
CA ALA A 472 47.27 84.35 54.72
C ALA A 472 47.39 83.08 53.86
N LYS A 473 48.57 82.84 53.26
CA LYS A 473 48.80 81.59 52.49
C LYS A 473 48.81 80.34 53.36
N ALA A 474 49.23 80.46 54.63
CA ALA A 474 49.14 79.36 55.58
C ALA A 474 47.68 78.97 55.85
N ILE A 475 46.80 79.95 56.09
CA ILE A 475 45.35 79.71 56.28
C ILE A 475 44.73 79.06 55.05
N ASP A 476 45.03 79.53 53.84
CA ASP A 476 44.50 78.92 52.60
C ASP A 476 44.92 77.45 52.46
N SER A 477 46.21 77.16 52.69
CA SER A 477 46.75 75.80 52.58
C SER A 477 46.16 74.86 53.65
N TYR A 478 45.98 75.36 54.88
CA TYR A 478 45.34 74.60 55.95
C TYR A 478 43.84 74.39 55.68
N THR A 479 43.13 75.37 55.13
CA THR A 479 41.70 75.25 54.81
C THR A 479 41.49 74.16 53.77
N LEU A 480 42.32 74.14 52.71
CA LEU A 480 42.30 73.07 51.70
C LEU A 480 42.65 71.69 52.29
N ALA A 481 43.58 71.62 53.23
CA ALA A 481 43.89 70.38 53.94
C ALA A 481 42.72 69.91 54.83
N GLN A 482 42.05 70.85 55.50
CA GLN A 482 40.92 70.58 56.39
C GLN A 482 39.71 70.02 55.62
N GLU A 483 39.38 70.60 54.46
CA GLU A 483 38.32 70.10 53.57
C GLU A 483 38.56 68.64 53.17
N ILE A 484 39.79 68.30 52.77
CA ILE A 484 40.12 66.93 52.37
C ILE A 484 40.06 65.97 53.57
N PHE A 485 40.54 66.37 54.76
CA PHE A 485 40.43 65.52 55.96
C PHE A 485 38.99 65.35 56.46
N GLN A 486 38.10 66.31 56.19
CA GLN A 486 36.66 66.17 56.44
C GLN A 486 36.04 65.17 55.47
N GLU A 487 36.38 65.24 54.18
CA GLU A 487 35.91 64.29 53.16
C GLU A 487 36.41 62.85 53.39
N THR A 488 37.56 62.66 54.04
CA THR A 488 38.10 61.33 54.38
C THR A 488 37.73 60.85 55.80
N ASP A 489 36.83 61.56 56.50
CA ASP A 489 36.36 61.24 57.86
C ASP A 489 37.46 61.18 58.94
N LEU A 490 38.58 61.89 58.76
CA LEU A 490 39.67 61.96 59.74
C LEU A 490 39.47 63.09 60.75
N LEU A 491 38.47 62.95 61.62
CA LEU A 491 38.04 63.99 62.58
C LEU A 491 39.18 64.54 63.46
N ALA A 492 40.10 63.68 63.90
CA ALA A 492 41.24 64.08 64.72
C ALA A 492 42.20 65.03 63.97
N LYS A 493 42.43 64.78 62.67
CA LYS A 493 43.24 65.65 61.81
C LYS A 493 42.51 66.96 61.54
N VAL A 494 41.20 66.93 61.27
CA VAL A 494 40.36 68.13 61.08
C VAL A 494 40.50 69.09 62.26
N LEU A 495 40.35 68.60 63.49
CA LEU A 495 40.48 69.40 64.72
C LEU A 495 41.90 69.95 64.93
N SER A 496 42.92 69.20 64.50
CA SER A 496 44.32 69.64 64.61
C SER A 496 44.62 70.79 63.63
N ILE A 497 44.12 70.71 62.40
CA ILE A 497 44.25 71.75 61.38
C ILE A 497 43.46 73.01 61.77
N GLU A 498 42.26 72.84 62.35
CA GLU A 498 41.43 73.96 62.83
C GLU A 498 42.18 74.83 63.84
N ARG A 499 42.90 74.20 64.79
CA ARG A 499 43.78 74.93 65.72
C ARG A 499 44.90 75.66 65.01
N LYS A 500 45.53 75.06 63.99
CA LYS A 500 46.57 75.71 63.19
C LYS A 500 46.03 76.93 62.43
N ILE A 501 44.80 76.85 61.90
CA ILE A 501 44.10 77.98 61.25
C ILE A 501 43.82 79.10 62.25
N MET A 502 43.29 78.77 63.44
CA MET A 502 43.05 79.77 64.50
C MET A 502 44.34 80.50 64.90
N ASN A 503 45.41 79.74 65.16
CA ASN A 503 46.71 80.31 65.51
C ASN A 503 47.26 81.24 64.40
N ALA A 504 47.09 80.87 63.12
CA ALA A 504 47.49 81.70 61.99
C ALA A 504 46.64 82.97 61.86
N LYS A 505 45.32 82.88 62.11
CA LYS A 505 44.41 84.04 62.14
C LYS A 505 44.78 85.01 63.26
N ASP A 506 45.10 84.51 64.45
CA ASP A 506 45.52 85.32 65.59
C ASP A 506 46.84 86.06 65.32
N LYS A 507 47.74 85.47 64.52
CA LYS A 507 48.99 86.13 64.08
C LYS A 507 48.80 87.14 62.95
N LEU A 508 47.86 86.87 62.04
CA LEU A 508 47.53 87.76 60.92
C LEU A 508 46.77 89.02 61.41
N ASN A 509 45.88 88.85 62.40
CA ASN A 509 45.11 89.92 63.04
C ASN A 509 45.29 89.86 64.56
N PRO A 510 46.40 90.39 65.11
CA PRO A 510 46.63 90.36 66.55
C PRO A 510 45.51 91.15 67.27
N PRO A 511 44.91 90.59 68.33
CA PRO A 511 43.87 91.29 69.08
C PRO A 511 44.41 92.60 69.68
N PRO A 512 43.59 93.66 69.80
CA PRO A 512 44.03 94.96 70.29
C PRO A 512 44.59 94.88 71.71
N ARG A 513 45.70 95.61 71.94
CA ARG A 513 46.44 95.68 73.21
C ARG A 513 45.54 96.27 74.30
N ILE A 514 45.27 95.51 75.37
CA ILE A 514 44.54 96.01 76.54
C ILE A 514 45.47 96.96 77.32
N GLU A 515 45.15 98.26 77.35
CA GLU A 515 45.79 99.26 78.23
C GLU A 515 45.23 99.18 79.67
N PRO A 516 46.04 99.41 80.71
CA PRO A 516 45.60 99.37 82.10
C PRO A 516 44.91 100.68 82.50
N VAL A 517 43.66 100.62 82.97
CA VAL A 517 42.94 101.77 83.56
C VAL A 517 42.63 101.52 85.04
N ALA A 518 42.91 102.56 85.83
CA ALA A 518 42.85 102.68 87.29
C ALA A 518 41.42 102.54 87.90
N PRO A 519 41.29 102.25 89.22
CA PRO A 519 40.01 102.20 89.97
C PRO A 519 39.56 103.63 90.34
N PRO A 520 38.38 103.92 90.99
CA PRO A 520 37.34 103.07 91.63
C PRO A 520 35.89 103.40 91.12
N ILE A 521 34.78 102.77 91.57
CA ILE A 521 33.89 103.20 92.68
C ILE A 521 32.69 102.22 92.73
N ALA A 522 32.40 101.65 93.91
CA ALA A 522 31.14 100.97 94.26
C ALA A 522 30.02 102.02 94.54
N PRO A 523 28.70 101.76 94.54
CA PRO A 523 27.97 100.54 94.96
C PRO A 523 26.80 100.17 93.99
N VAL A 524 26.02 99.10 94.14
CA VAL A 524 24.86 98.93 95.04
C VAL A 524 24.29 97.51 94.88
N ILE A 525 23.87 96.99 96.02
CA ILE A 525 23.25 95.69 96.32
C ILE A 525 21.79 95.63 95.83
N ALA A 526 21.37 94.48 95.27
CA ALA A 526 20.02 93.90 95.45
C ALA A 526 19.97 92.45 94.88
N PRO A 527 19.11 91.57 95.41
CA PRO A 527 19.50 90.19 95.71
C PRO A 527 18.80 89.10 94.86
N ASP A 528 19.48 87.95 94.81
CA ASP A 528 19.01 86.60 95.10
C ASP A 528 17.59 86.17 94.65
N THR A 529 17.54 85.23 93.70
CA THR A 529 16.69 84.03 93.78
C THR A 529 17.30 82.90 92.92
N THR A 530 17.85 81.89 93.59
CA THR A 530 17.88 80.48 93.16
C THR A 530 16.46 79.88 93.23
N PRO A 531 16.23 78.56 93.10
CA PRO A 531 16.70 77.50 92.18
C PRO A 531 15.47 76.93 91.39
N THR A 532 15.40 75.79 90.69
CA THR A 532 15.40 74.39 91.20
C THR A 532 14.83 73.47 90.09
N PHE A 533 15.53 72.35 89.83
CA PHE A 533 15.04 70.96 89.65
C PHE A 533 13.87 70.57 88.70
N ALA A 534 14.24 69.67 87.76
CA ALA A 534 13.78 68.26 87.63
C ALA A 534 12.30 67.98 87.22
N PRO A 535 11.85 66.71 87.11
CA PRO A 535 12.26 65.63 86.18
C PRO A 535 11.06 64.86 85.58
N ALA A 536 11.36 63.73 84.89
CA ALA A 536 10.57 62.48 84.86
C ALA A 536 9.27 62.51 84.02
N THR A 537 8.74 61.48 83.36
CA THR A 537 8.98 60.04 83.11
C THR A 537 7.74 59.62 82.29
N GLU A 538 7.90 58.82 81.21
CA GLU A 538 7.12 57.60 80.83
C GLU A 538 5.57 57.48 81.06
N PRO A 539 4.87 56.40 80.66
CA PRO A 539 5.00 55.45 79.53
C PRO A 539 3.61 55.15 78.84
N VAL A 540 3.49 53.96 78.18
CA VAL A 540 2.28 53.11 77.95
C VAL A 540 1.56 53.30 76.58
N GLU A 541 1.17 52.32 75.75
CA GLU A 541 1.17 50.83 75.76
C GLU A 541 0.92 50.27 74.34
N GLU A 542 1.43 49.05 74.11
CA GLU A 542 0.84 47.83 73.52
C GLU A 542 -0.24 47.84 72.40
N ASN A 543 -0.04 47.03 71.35
CA ASN A 543 -0.47 45.60 71.29
C ASN A 543 -0.02 44.98 69.94
N GLN A 544 0.77 43.89 69.94
CA GLN A 544 0.38 42.45 69.84
C GLN A 544 -0.30 42.05 68.52
N LEU A 545 -0.18 40.83 67.96
CA LEU A 545 0.76 39.69 67.93
C LEU A 545 0.01 38.57 67.15
N SER A 546 0.70 37.78 66.32
CA SER A 546 0.41 36.36 65.94
C SER A 546 1.25 36.04 64.70
N ASP A 547 2.31 35.22 64.67
CA ASP A 547 2.53 33.84 65.18
C ASP A 547 1.56 32.84 64.51
N ASP A 548 1.90 31.67 63.96
CA ASP A 548 3.12 30.90 63.66
C ASP A 548 2.63 29.84 62.62
N GLY A 549 3.42 29.32 61.66
CA GLY A 549 4.34 28.19 61.84
C GLY A 549 3.72 26.82 61.47
N THR A 550 4.15 26.23 60.34
CA THR A 550 4.67 24.85 60.11
C THR A 550 4.51 24.37 58.66
#